data_AF-A0A7S2UT83-F1
#
_entry.id   AF-A0A7S2UT83-F1
#
_cell.length_a   1.000
_cell.length_b   1.000
_cell.length_c   1.000
_cell.angle_alpha   90.00
_cell.angle_beta   90.00
_cell.angle_gamma   90.00
#
_symmetry.space_group_name_H-M   'P 1'
#
loop_
_entity.id
_entity.type
_entity.pdbx_description
1 polymer ?
#
loop_
_entity_poly.entity_id
_entity_poly.type
_entity_poly.pdbx_seq_one_letter_code
_entity_poly.pdbx_strand_id
1 'polypeptide(L)'
;MSCPSWKLFSTVPASDYRCQRILIAAKLSGVKLAHQPGVQQSVLTSFLPHAKTVVLHDETTKRSITQSNAILRMIAQLNPAAELYGRDDFQSAQVDQWLEFAWNEVEVPAAVCLFPARGLLEKDDAAAAMAKQDLLTSLGHVLENHLAERTFLVGQRPSLADVGL
;
A
#
# COMPACT_ATOMS: atom_id res chain seq x y z
N MET A 1 -6.94 27.86 -8.62
CA MET A 1 -7.07 26.44 -8.20
C MET A 1 -6.39 26.31 -6.85
N SER A 2 -7.09 25.90 -5.79
CA SER A 2 -6.47 25.75 -4.47
C SER A 2 -5.46 24.59 -4.46
N CYS A 3 -4.36 24.77 -3.73
CA CYS A 3 -3.38 23.70 -3.49
C CYS A 3 -4.09 22.51 -2.79
N PRO A 4 -3.71 21.25 -3.07
CA PRO A 4 -4.28 20.12 -2.33
C PRO A 4 -3.95 20.26 -0.85
N SER A 5 -4.94 20.08 0.03
CA SER A 5 -4.69 20.09 1.48
C SER A 5 -3.86 18.89 1.93
N TRP A 6 -3.88 17.80 1.17
CA TRP A 6 -3.18 16.56 1.47
C TRP A 6 -1.83 16.47 0.74
N LYS A 7 -0.79 16.13 1.51
CA LYS A 7 0.57 15.90 1.03
C LYS A 7 1.09 14.54 1.49
N LEU A 8 1.61 13.77 0.54
CA LEU A 8 2.39 12.56 0.80
C LEU A 8 3.86 12.96 0.90
N PHE A 9 4.53 12.51 1.94
CA PHE A 9 5.98 12.60 2.11
C PHE A 9 6.57 11.19 2.10
N SER A 10 7.68 10.97 1.40
CA SER A 10 8.37 9.68 1.42
C SER A 10 9.88 9.80 1.48
N THR A 11 10.55 8.91 2.21
CA THR A 11 12.02 8.82 2.24
C THR A 11 12.59 8.15 0.99
N VAL A 12 11.73 7.45 0.25
CA VAL A 12 12.04 6.72 -0.99
C VAL A 12 11.53 7.48 -2.22
N PRO A 13 12.02 7.17 -3.44
CA PRO A 13 11.53 7.74 -4.69
C PRO A 13 10.06 7.41 -4.94
N ALA A 14 9.41 8.19 -5.82
CA ALA A 14 8.01 7.96 -6.22
C ALA A 14 7.77 6.63 -6.95
N SER A 15 8.82 6.02 -7.51
CA SER A 15 8.78 4.70 -8.11
C SER A 15 8.76 3.55 -7.10
N ASP A 16 8.95 3.81 -5.81
CA ASP A 16 8.80 2.77 -4.78
C ASP A 16 7.35 2.28 -4.74
N TYR A 17 7.18 0.96 -4.67
CA TYR A 17 5.87 0.31 -4.76
C TYR A 17 4.87 0.85 -3.73
N ARG A 18 5.34 1.24 -2.52
CA ARG A 18 4.50 1.82 -1.46
C ARG A 18 3.96 3.19 -1.85
N CYS A 19 4.77 3.99 -2.55
CA CYS A 19 4.33 5.27 -3.07
C CYS A 19 3.37 5.08 -4.25
N GLN A 20 3.68 4.17 -5.18
CA GLN A 20 2.87 3.93 -6.37
C GLN A 20 1.43 3.54 -6.02
N ARG A 21 1.23 2.58 -5.12
CA ARG A 21 -0.12 2.18 -4.67
C ARG A 21 -0.91 3.34 -4.06
N ILE A 22 -0.26 4.22 -3.28
CA ILE A 22 -0.90 5.41 -2.69
C ILE A 22 -1.32 6.40 -3.78
N LEU A 23 -0.43 6.68 -4.74
CA LEU A 23 -0.69 7.60 -5.84
C LEU A 23 -1.79 7.07 -6.79
N ILE A 24 -1.81 5.76 -7.03
CA ILE A 24 -2.87 5.09 -7.81
C ILE A 24 -4.21 5.21 -7.08
N ALA A 25 -4.27 4.90 -5.79
CA ALA A 25 -5.50 5.06 -5.01
C ALA A 25 -6.00 6.50 -5.03
N ALA A 26 -5.12 7.50 -4.87
CA ALA A 26 -5.52 8.90 -4.94
C ALA A 26 -6.14 9.25 -6.30
N LYS A 27 -5.53 8.78 -7.39
CA LYS A 27 -6.05 8.98 -8.75
C LYS A 27 -7.40 8.31 -8.95
N LEU A 28 -7.57 7.06 -8.52
CA LEU A 28 -8.83 6.33 -8.64
C LEU A 28 -9.94 6.92 -7.77
N SER A 29 -9.60 7.45 -6.59
CA SER A 29 -10.53 8.15 -5.69
C SER A 29 -10.85 9.58 -6.14
N GLY A 30 -10.17 10.12 -7.16
CA GLY A 30 -10.30 11.53 -7.54
C GLY A 30 -9.79 12.51 -6.47
N VAL A 31 -8.96 12.03 -5.54
CA VAL A 31 -8.38 12.84 -4.46
C VAL A 31 -7.14 13.55 -5.00
N LYS A 32 -7.10 14.87 -4.88
CA LYS A 32 -5.89 15.64 -5.19
C LYS A 32 -4.86 15.42 -4.08
N LEU A 33 -3.70 14.91 -4.46
CA LEU A 33 -2.60 14.60 -3.56
C LEU A 33 -1.30 15.17 -4.15
N ALA A 34 -0.63 16.03 -3.40
CA ALA A 34 0.75 16.41 -3.73
C ALA A 34 1.72 15.40 -3.11
N HIS A 35 2.86 15.13 -3.78
CA HIS A 35 3.86 14.18 -3.30
C HIS A 35 5.24 14.83 -3.26
N GLN A 36 5.93 14.65 -2.13
CA GLN A 36 7.31 15.05 -1.91
C GLN A 36 8.18 13.82 -1.61
N PRO A 37 8.79 13.20 -2.63
CA PRO A 37 9.67 12.05 -2.48
C PRO A 37 11.10 12.43 -2.05
N GLY A 38 11.84 11.45 -1.52
CA GLY A 38 13.26 11.59 -1.17
C GLY A 38 13.54 12.54 0.00
N VAL A 39 12.58 12.77 0.90
CA VAL A 39 12.82 13.60 2.09
C VAL A 39 13.61 12.84 3.15
N GLN A 40 14.28 13.57 4.03
CA GLN A 40 14.98 12.96 5.17
C GLN A 40 14.00 12.28 6.14
N GLN A 41 14.43 11.21 6.80
CA GLN A 41 13.61 10.51 7.79
C GLN A 41 13.15 11.45 8.93
N SER A 42 13.98 12.44 9.30
CA SER A 42 13.66 13.46 10.29
C SER A 42 12.39 14.25 9.96
N VAL A 43 12.09 14.47 8.67
CA VAL A 43 10.85 15.11 8.21
C VAL A 43 9.64 14.26 8.58
N LEU A 44 9.69 12.95 8.31
CA LEU A 44 8.60 12.04 8.65
C LEU A 44 8.41 11.93 10.17
N THR A 45 9.51 11.79 10.92
CA THR A 45 9.44 11.67 12.39
C THR A 45 8.96 12.95 13.07
N SER A 46 9.09 14.11 12.43
CA SER A 46 8.50 15.37 12.91
C SER A 46 6.97 15.37 12.89
N PHE A 47 6.36 14.58 11.99
CA PHE A 47 4.91 14.37 11.96
C PHE A 47 4.47 13.24 12.90
N LEU A 48 5.19 12.12 12.87
CA LEU A 48 4.88 10.90 13.63
C LEU A 48 6.19 10.21 14.03
N PRO A 49 6.54 10.10 15.33
CA PRO A 49 7.84 9.57 15.76
C PRO A 49 8.20 8.17 15.25
N HIS A 50 7.19 7.35 14.94
CA HIS A 50 7.34 5.97 14.45
C HIS A 50 7.31 5.84 12.91
N ALA A 51 7.17 6.94 12.17
CA ALA A 51 7.13 6.90 10.71
C ALA A 51 8.51 6.56 10.12
N LYS A 52 8.51 5.66 9.13
CA LYS A 52 9.74 5.17 8.47
C LYS A 52 9.84 5.57 7.00
N THR A 53 8.83 5.21 6.21
CA THR A 53 8.91 5.33 4.74
C THR A 53 7.98 6.38 4.16
N VAL A 54 6.74 6.44 4.64
CA VAL A 54 5.68 7.31 4.09
C VAL A 54 4.89 7.98 5.20
N VAL A 55 4.47 9.23 4.99
CA VAL A 55 3.49 9.94 5.82
C VAL A 55 2.52 10.68 4.89
N LEU A 56 1.22 10.52 5.11
CA LEU A 56 0.19 11.40 4.56
C LEU A 56 -0.14 12.46 5.62
N HIS A 57 -0.05 13.74 5.24
CA HIS A 57 -0.30 14.88 6.12
C HIS A 57 -1.37 15.80 5.53
N ASP A 58 -2.31 16.23 6.36
CA ASP A 58 -3.27 17.29 6.05
C ASP A 58 -2.73 18.63 6.54
N GLU A 59 -2.38 19.52 5.62
CA GLU A 59 -1.87 20.85 5.94
C GLU A 59 -2.89 21.75 6.65
N THR A 60 -4.19 21.45 6.53
CA THR A 60 -5.27 22.23 7.13
C THR A 60 -5.49 21.82 8.58
N THR A 61 -5.71 20.52 8.83
CA THR A 61 -6.01 20.00 10.18
C THR A 61 -4.78 19.60 10.97
N LYS A 62 -3.60 19.60 10.33
CA LYS A 62 -2.31 19.16 10.89
C LYS A 62 -2.32 17.70 11.37
N ARG A 63 -3.24 16.89 10.85
CA ARG A 63 -3.29 15.43 11.12
C ARG A 63 -2.37 14.69 10.18
N SER A 64 -1.79 13.60 10.69
CA SER A 64 -0.83 12.78 9.96
C SER A 64 -1.13 11.30 10.17
N ILE A 65 -0.89 10.48 9.15
CA ILE A 65 -0.97 9.02 9.22
C ILE A 65 0.19 8.39 8.45
N THR A 66 0.69 7.26 8.94
CA THR A 66 1.76 6.45 8.31
C THR A 66 1.27 5.02 8.11
N GLN A 67 2.11 4.17 7.51
CA GLN A 67 1.77 2.85 6.94
C GLN A 67 1.00 2.95 5.61
N SER A 68 1.49 2.27 4.57
CA SER A 68 0.90 2.32 3.23
C SER A 68 -0.55 1.82 3.21
N ASN A 69 -0.86 0.69 3.85
CA ASN A 69 -2.23 0.15 3.98
C ASN A 69 -3.17 1.17 4.64
N ALA A 70 -2.76 1.79 5.74
CA ALA A 70 -3.57 2.78 6.44
C ALA A 70 -3.78 4.07 5.63
N ILE A 71 -2.75 4.52 4.90
CA ILE A 71 -2.85 5.65 3.98
C ILE A 71 -3.83 5.35 2.83
N LEU A 72 -3.85 4.12 2.28
CA LEU A 72 -4.82 3.73 1.26
C LEU A 72 -6.26 3.91 1.77
N ARG A 73 -6.55 3.38 2.97
CA ARG A 73 -7.88 3.49 3.60
C ARG A 73 -8.27 4.95 3.79
N MET A 74 -7.36 5.76 4.31
CA MET A 74 -7.59 7.20 4.49
C MET A 74 -7.93 7.87 3.16
N ILE A 75 -7.20 7.58 2.08
CA ILE A 75 -7.46 8.14 0.75
C ILE A 75 -8.84 7.74 0.23
N ALA A 76 -9.23 6.46 0.35
CA ALA A 76 -10.55 6.03 -0.06
C ALA A 76 -11.67 6.71 0.76
N GLN A 77 -11.44 6.93 2.05
CA GLN A 77 -12.39 7.63 2.93
C GLN A 77 -12.50 9.14 2.65
N LEU A 78 -11.49 9.76 2.01
CA LEU A 78 -11.59 11.16 1.56
C LEU A 78 -12.60 11.34 0.42
N ASN A 79 -12.92 10.29 -0.33
CA ASN A 79 -14.00 10.28 -1.30
C ASN A 79 -14.68 8.89 -1.37
N PRO A 80 -15.62 8.60 -0.45
CA PRO A 80 -16.28 7.30 -0.38
C PRO A 80 -17.11 6.96 -1.62
N ALA A 81 -17.54 7.96 -2.41
CA ALA A 81 -18.29 7.75 -3.64
C ALA A 81 -17.49 7.01 -4.73
N ALA A 82 -16.15 6.94 -4.60
CA ALA A 82 -15.32 6.12 -5.48
C ALA A 82 -15.41 4.62 -5.16
N GLU A 83 -15.94 4.23 -3.99
CA GLU A 83 -16.17 2.85 -3.55
C GLU A 83 -14.92 1.97 -3.53
N LEU A 84 -13.72 2.55 -3.43
CA LEU A 84 -12.47 1.76 -3.44
C LEU A 84 -12.30 0.91 -2.17
N TYR A 85 -12.99 1.23 -1.08
CA TYR A 85 -12.91 0.49 0.18
C TYR A 85 -14.15 -0.38 0.42
N GLY A 86 -14.78 -0.86 -0.65
CA GLY A 86 -16.01 -1.66 -0.58
C GLY A 86 -17.29 -0.82 -0.54
N ARG A 87 -18.43 -1.49 -0.77
CA ARG A 87 -19.77 -0.85 -0.75
C ARG A 87 -20.54 -1.07 0.55
N ASP A 88 -20.12 -2.04 1.33
CA ASP A 88 -20.68 -2.40 2.62
C ASP A 88 -19.56 -2.81 3.58
N ASP A 89 -19.92 -3.03 4.84
CA ASP A 89 -18.97 -3.36 5.91
C ASP A 89 -18.24 -4.69 5.62
N PHE A 90 -18.90 -5.64 4.97
CA PHE A 90 -18.31 -6.94 4.66
C PHE A 90 -17.27 -6.81 3.55
N GLN A 91 -17.58 -6.10 2.46
CA GLN A 91 -16.62 -5.81 1.40
C GLN A 91 -15.44 -4.98 1.92
N SER A 92 -15.68 -4.04 2.84
CA SER A 92 -14.61 -3.29 3.49
C SER A 92 -13.65 -4.22 4.23
N ALA A 93 -14.20 -5.18 5.00
CA ALA A 93 -13.41 -6.20 5.69
C ALA A 93 -12.67 -7.15 4.72
N GLN A 94 -13.28 -7.50 3.59
CA GLN A 94 -12.60 -8.28 2.54
C GLN A 94 -11.45 -7.50 1.90
N VAL A 95 -11.62 -6.19 1.69
CA VAL A 95 -10.51 -5.34 1.22
C VAL A 95 -9.36 -5.36 2.22
N ASP A 96 -9.64 -5.26 3.51
CA ASP A 96 -8.62 -5.37 4.54
C ASP A 96 -7.95 -6.73 4.56
N GLN A 97 -8.72 -7.81 4.43
CA GLN A 97 -8.19 -9.17 4.31
C GLN A 97 -7.14 -9.26 3.20
N TRP A 98 -7.43 -8.73 2.00
CA TRP A 98 -6.49 -8.75 0.88
C TRP A 98 -5.29 -7.81 1.08
N LEU A 99 -5.46 -6.66 1.72
CA LEU A 99 -4.35 -5.77 2.06
C LEU A 99 -3.38 -6.39 3.07
N GLU A 100 -3.90 -7.14 4.04
CA GLU A 100 -3.08 -7.89 5.00
C GLU A 100 -2.44 -9.13 4.36
N PHE A 101 -3.15 -9.84 3.47
CA PHE A 101 -2.58 -10.92 2.66
C PHE A 101 -1.42 -10.41 1.82
N ALA A 102 -1.61 -9.31 1.08
CA ALA A 102 -0.56 -8.71 0.25
C ALA A 102 0.66 -8.35 1.10
N TRP A 103 0.48 -7.74 2.27
CA TRP A 103 1.60 -7.43 3.16
C TRP A 103 2.33 -8.67 3.68
N ASN A 104 1.60 -9.60 4.31
CA ASN A 104 2.20 -10.70 5.07
C ASN A 104 2.70 -11.84 4.18
N GLU A 105 1.96 -12.14 3.11
CA GLU A 105 2.17 -13.34 2.29
C GLU A 105 2.82 -13.02 0.94
N VAL A 106 2.88 -11.75 0.54
CA VAL A 106 3.51 -11.33 -0.72
C VAL A 106 4.68 -10.37 -0.47
N GLU A 107 4.44 -9.20 0.11
CA GLU A 107 5.45 -8.15 0.25
C GLU A 107 6.61 -8.59 1.16
N VAL A 108 6.33 -9.18 2.32
CA VAL A 108 7.37 -9.65 3.26
C VAL A 108 8.22 -10.77 2.64
N PRO A 109 7.66 -11.87 2.09
CA PRO A 109 8.45 -12.89 1.40
C PRO A 109 9.20 -12.34 0.16
N ALA A 110 8.59 -11.43 -0.61
CA ALA A 110 9.25 -10.80 -1.74
C ALA A 110 10.44 -9.94 -1.30
N ALA A 111 10.33 -9.23 -0.18
CA ALA A 111 11.44 -8.47 0.39
C ALA A 111 12.61 -9.40 0.76
N VAL A 112 12.35 -10.54 1.42
CA VAL A 112 13.39 -11.54 1.74
C VAL A 112 14.09 -12.04 0.48
N CYS A 113 13.35 -12.27 -0.61
CA CYS A 113 13.93 -12.73 -1.88
C CYS A 113 14.72 -11.62 -2.62
N LEU A 114 14.24 -10.38 -2.62
CA LEU A 114 14.72 -9.34 -3.53
C LEU A 114 15.70 -8.35 -2.89
N PHE A 115 15.61 -8.11 -1.58
CA PHE A 115 16.42 -7.09 -0.91
C PHE A 115 17.90 -7.47 -0.77
N PRO A 116 18.28 -8.75 -0.59
CA PRO A 116 19.70 -9.15 -0.62
C PRO A 116 20.39 -8.82 -1.94
N ALA A 117 19.72 -9.07 -3.09
CA ALA A 117 20.23 -8.73 -4.41
C ALA A 117 20.39 -7.20 -4.64
N ARG A 118 19.75 -6.39 -3.79
CA ARG A 118 19.83 -4.92 -3.81
C ARG A 118 20.74 -4.35 -2.71
N GLY A 119 21.40 -5.21 -1.92
CA GLY A 119 22.25 -4.79 -0.80
C GLY A 119 21.49 -4.17 0.37
N LEU A 120 20.19 -4.44 0.49
CA LEU A 120 19.31 -3.87 1.52
C LEU A 120 19.12 -4.81 2.74
N LEU A 121 19.41 -6.10 2.57
CA LEU A 121 19.40 -7.12 3.61
C LEU A 121 20.60 -8.05 3.42
N GLU A 122 21.04 -8.69 4.49
CA GLU A 122 22.01 -9.78 4.40
C GLU A 122 21.39 -11.00 3.73
N LYS A 123 22.23 -11.76 3.01
CA LYS A 123 21.77 -12.95 2.28
C LYS A 123 21.62 -14.12 3.24
N ASP A 124 20.43 -14.70 3.28
CA ASP A 124 20.13 -15.98 3.94
C ASP A 124 19.46 -16.92 2.92
N ASP A 125 20.20 -17.94 2.50
CA ASP A 125 19.74 -18.89 1.47
C ASP A 125 18.57 -19.77 1.94
N ALA A 126 18.51 -20.11 3.22
CA ALA A 126 17.42 -20.91 3.76
C ALA A 126 16.14 -20.09 3.86
N ALA A 127 16.23 -18.86 4.38
CA ALA A 127 15.09 -17.94 4.43
C ALA A 127 14.58 -17.58 3.04
N ALA A 128 15.48 -17.36 2.06
CA ALA A 128 15.10 -17.09 0.68
C ALA A 128 14.40 -18.27 0.01
N ALA A 129 14.83 -19.51 0.29
CA ALA A 129 14.17 -20.70 -0.23
C ALA A 129 12.74 -20.86 0.32
N MET A 130 12.56 -20.63 1.63
CA MET A 130 11.23 -20.64 2.27
C MET A 130 10.34 -19.54 1.71
N ALA A 131 10.82 -18.29 1.67
CA ALA A 131 10.07 -17.16 1.14
C ALA A 131 9.65 -17.35 -0.33
N LYS A 132 10.49 -18.01 -1.14
CA LYS A 132 10.13 -18.37 -2.51
C LYS A 132 8.98 -19.39 -2.56
N GLN A 133 8.97 -20.37 -1.66
CA GLN A 133 7.89 -21.35 -1.59
C GLN A 133 6.58 -20.70 -1.10
N ASP A 134 6.66 -19.76 -0.16
CA ASP A 134 5.52 -18.97 0.30
C ASP A 134 4.93 -18.17 -0.88
N LEU A 135 5.76 -17.47 -1.65
CA LEU A 135 5.32 -16.74 -2.85
C LEU A 135 4.68 -17.64 -3.90
N LEU A 136 5.23 -18.84 -4.14
CA LEU A 136 4.62 -19.80 -5.07
C LEU A 136 3.23 -20.24 -4.61
N THR A 137 3.03 -20.36 -3.30
CA THR A 137 1.72 -20.71 -2.72
C THR A 137 0.75 -19.53 -2.82
N SER A 138 1.15 -18.35 -2.36
CA SER A 138 0.29 -17.16 -2.33
C SER A 138 -0.07 -16.68 -3.74
N LEU A 139 0.89 -16.62 -4.66
CA LEU A 139 0.64 -16.19 -6.04
C LEU A 139 0.06 -17.32 -6.89
N GLY A 140 0.69 -18.49 -6.88
CA GLY A 140 0.37 -19.58 -7.81
C GLY A 140 -0.81 -20.45 -7.41
N HIS A 141 -1.26 -20.39 -6.15
CA HIS A 141 -2.41 -21.16 -5.69
C HIS A 141 -3.52 -20.26 -5.15
N VAL A 142 -3.24 -19.40 -4.17
CA VAL A 142 -4.30 -18.61 -3.52
C VAL A 142 -4.89 -17.60 -4.49
N LEU A 143 -4.06 -16.76 -5.12
CA LEU A 143 -4.54 -15.73 -6.04
C LEU A 143 -5.09 -16.29 -7.34
N GLU A 144 -4.40 -17.27 -7.94
CA GLU A 144 -4.87 -17.93 -9.17
C GLU A 144 -6.28 -18.51 -8.98
N ASN A 145 -6.51 -19.26 -7.90
CA ASN A 145 -7.82 -19.85 -7.63
C ASN A 145 -8.88 -18.78 -7.33
N HIS A 146 -8.53 -17.71 -6.62
CA HIS A 146 -9.49 -16.65 -6.31
C HIS A 146 -9.94 -15.90 -7.57
N LEU A 147 -8.98 -15.59 -8.45
CA LEU A 147 -9.20 -14.83 -9.69
C LEU A 147 -9.74 -15.69 -10.85
N ALA A 148 -9.70 -17.03 -10.75
CA ALA A 148 -10.24 -17.92 -11.77
C ALA A 148 -11.71 -17.63 -12.12
N GLU A 149 -12.49 -17.14 -11.15
CA GLU A 149 -13.91 -16.81 -11.31
C GLU A 149 -14.22 -15.32 -11.07
N ARG A 150 -13.20 -14.48 -10.87
CA ARG A 150 -13.35 -13.08 -10.43
C ARG A 150 -12.45 -12.15 -11.21
N THR A 151 -13.02 -11.04 -11.70
CA THR A 151 -12.26 -9.99 -12.38
C THR A 151 -11.47 -9.11 -11.41
N PHE A 152 -11.98 -8.93 -10.18
CA PHE A 152 -11.38 -8.12 -9.12
C PHE A 152 -11.35 -8.90 -7.81
N LEU A 153 -10.43 -8.56 -6.92
CA LEU A 153 -10.27 -9.25 -5.64
C LEU A 153 -11.52 -9.09 -4.74
N VAL A 154 -12.19 -7.93 -4.81
CA VAL A 154 -13.41 -7.63 -4.05
C VAL A 154 -14.43 -6.92 -4.94
N GLY A 155 -15.67 -7.42 -4.93
CA GLY A 155 -16.78 -6.81 -5.67
C GLY A 155 -16.68 -7.01 -7.18
N GLN A 156 -17.13 -5.99 -7.93
CA GLN A 156 -17.26 -6.04 -9.40
C GLN A 156 -16.54 -4.85 -10.09
N ARG A 157 -15.63 -4.18 -9.38
CA ARG A 157 -14.83 -3.04 -9.86
C ARG A 157 -13.50 -2.99 -9.12
N PRO A 158 -12.48 -2.25 -9.61
CA PRO A 158 -11.23 -2.09 -8.87
C PRO A 158 -11.48 -1.51 -7.47
N SER A 159 -10.80 -2.07 -6.49
CA SER A 159 -10.81 -1.69 -5.07
C SER A 159 -9.39 -1.49 -4.56
N LEU A 160 -9.24 -1.09 -3.29
CA LEU A 160 -7.93 -1.01 -2.65
C LEU A 160 -7.28 -2.38 -2.51
N ALA A 161 -8.05 -3.49 -2.53
CA ALA A 161 -7.48 -4.83 -2.58
C ALA A 161 -6.61 -4.98 -3.85
N ASP A 162 -7.16 -4.59 -5.01
CA ASP A 162 -6.47 -4.69 -6.29
C ASP A 162 -5.30 -3.70 -6.40
N VAL A 163 -5.39 -2.54 -5.74
CA VAL A 163 -4.31 -1.53 -5.72
C VAL A 163 -3.17 -1.94 -4.76
N GLY A 164 -3.49 -2.73 -3.73
CA GLY A 164 -2.54 -3.12 -2.70
C GLY A 164 -1.75 -4.39 -3.00
N LEU A 165 -2.20 -5.18 -3.98
CA LEU A 165 -1.54 -6.39 -4.46
C LEU A 165 -0.57 -6.10 -5.61
#